data_AF-A0A534ZH19-F1
#
_entry.id   AF-A0A534ZH19-F1
#
_cell.length_a   1.000
_cell.length_b   1.000
_cell.length_c   1.000
_cell.angle_alpha   90.00
_cell.angle_beta   90.00
_cell.angle_gamma   90.00
#
_symmetry.space_group_name_H-M   'P 1'
#
loop_
_entity.id
_entity.type
_entity.pdbx_description
1 polymer ?
#
loop_
_entity_poly.entity_id
_entity_poly.type
_entity_poly.pdbx_seq_one_letter_code
_entity_poly.pdbx_strand_id
1 'polypeptide(L)' 'EVKLARRGKLFTFTNDYLFESPDPPTSHAVIDLEGGGRLYCQLTDCEPERVEIDMPLQLTFRRIHEGGGFNNYFWKARPA' A
#
# COMPACT_ATOMS: atom_id res chain seq x y z
N GLU A 1 5.18 14.89 -19.21
CA GLU A 1 4.66 14.23 -17.99
C GLU A 1 5.09 12.76 -18.03
N VAL A 2 5.70 12.23 -16.96
CA VAL A 2 6.11 10.82 -16.87
C VAL A 2 5.15 10.11 -15.93
N LYS A 3 4.35 9.18 -16.44
CA LYS A 3 3.42 8.39 -15.61
C LYS A 3 4.17 7.27 -14.91
N LEU A 4 4.06 7.20 -13.58
CA LEU A 4 4.60 6.08 -12.81
C LEU A 4 3.81 4.80 -13.10
N ALA A 5 4.49 3.66 -13.06
CA ALA A 5 3.83 2.37 -13.16
C ALA A 5 2.92 2.13 -11.95
N ARG A 6 1.95 1.23 -12.14
CA ARG A 6 1.04 0.79 -11.07
C ARG A 6 1.38 -0.59 -10.54
N ARG A 7 2.52 -1.15 -10.96
CA ARG A 7 3.08 -2.41 -10.51
C ARG A 7 4.48 -2.16 -9.98
N GLY A 8 4.92 -3.01 -9.06
CA GLY A 8 6.21 -2.88 -8.40
C GLY A 8 6.49 -4.05 -7.49
N LYS A 9 7.59 -3.95 -6.75
CA LYS A 9 7.98 -4.92 -5.73
C LYS A 9 8.05 -4.28 -4.36
N LEU A 10 7.73 -5.06 -3.33
CA LEU A 10 7.87 -4.61 -1.96
C LEU A 10 9.36 -4.41 -1.62
N PHE A 11 9.75 -3.16 -1.34
CA PHE A 11 11.12 -2.83 -0.93
C PHE A 11 11.31 -3.07 0.57
N THR A 12 10.38 -2.61 1.40
CA THR A 12 10.34 -2.89 2.85
C THR A 12 8.93 -2.70 3.40
N PHE A 13 8.66 -3.24 4.58
CA PHE A 13 7.37 -3.09 5.25
C PHE A 13 7.50 -3.08 6.78
N THR A 14 6.43 -2.63 7.42
CA THR A 14 6.20 -2.74 8.86
C THR A 14 4.75 -3.14 9.10
N ASN A 15 4.51 -4.10 10.00
CA ASN A 15 3.19 -4.40 10.53
C ASN A 15 2.96 -3.54 11.78
N ASP A 16 2.08 -2.55 11.67
CA ASP A 16 1.74 -1.61 12.74
C ASP A 16 0.50 -2.10 13.51
N TYR A 17 0.70 -2.40 14.79
CA TYR A 17 -0.34 -2.88 15.71
C TYR A 17 -1.03 -1.74 16.47
N LEU A 18 -0.54 -0.50 16.35
CA LEU A 18 -1.09 0.68 17.03
C LEU A 18 -1.96 1.52 16.09
N PHE A 19 -1.71 1.47 14.79
CA PHE A 19 -2.46 2.24 13.81
C PHE A 19 -3.97 1.92 13.87
N GLU A 20 -4.79 2.97 13.95
CA GLU A 20 -6.25 2.85 13.96
C GLU A 20 -6.75 2.34 12.59
N SER A 21 -7.07 1.06 12.53
CA SER A 21 -7.55 0.36 11.33
C SER A 21 -8.76 -0.50 11.65
N PRO A 22 -9.73 -0.62 10.74
CA PRO A 22 -10.80 -1.60 10.86
C PRO A 22 -10.30 -3.05 10.80
N ASP A 23 -9.08 -3.26 10.31
CA ASP A 23 -8.45 -4.57 10.13
C ASP A 23 -6.98 -4.50 10.60
N PRO A 24 -6.71 -4.59 11.92
CA PRO A 24 -5.36 -4.56 12.47
C PRO A 24 -4.71 -5.96 12.46
N PRO A 25 -3.36 -6.05 12.34
CA PRO A 25 -2.42 -4.94 12.18
C PRO A 25 -2.41 -4.37 10.75
N THR A 26 -2.02 -3.10 10.64
CA THR A 26 -1.87 -2.47 9.32
C THR A 26 -0.47 -2.71 8.77
N SER A 27 -0.37 -3.41 7.65
CA SER A 27 0.90 -3.52 6.93
C SER A 27 1.16 -2.23 6.11
N HIS A 28 2.19 -1.48 6.49
CA HIS A 28 2.67 -0.33 5.73
C HIS A 28 3.81 -0.77 4.82
N ALA A 29 3.74 -0.42 3.53
CA ALA A 29 4.70 -0.83 2.52
C ALA A 29 5.43 0.36 1.90
N VAL A 30 6.70 0.15 1.59
CA VAL A 30 7.49 0.95 0.66
C VAL A 30 7.68 0.10 -0.60
N ILE A 31 7.30 0.63 -1.76
CA ILE A 31 7.21 -0.12 -3.02
C ILE A 31 8.12 0.53 -4.05
N ASP A 32 8.99 -0.26 -4.67
CA ASP A 32 9.73 0.15 -5.86
C ASP A 32 8.88 -0.12 -7.09
N LEU A 33 8.45 0.93 -7.78
CA LEU A 33 7.59 0.85 -8.95
C LEU A 33 8.41 0.52 -10.20
N GLU A 34 7.81 -0.25 -11.11
CA GLU A 34 8.39 -0.53 -12.42
C GLU A 34 8.66 0.78 -13.19
N GLY A 35 9.81 0.87 -13.84
CA GLY A 35 10.22 2.11 -14.52
C GLY A 35 10.70 3.22 -13.59
N GLY A 36 10.80 2.97 -12.28
CA GLY A 36 11.33 3.88 -11.27
C GLY A 36 10.26 4.57 -10.43
N GLY A 37 10.73 5.23 -9.37
CA GLY A 37 9.88 5.81 -8.34
C GLY A 37 9.65 4.86 -7.17
N ARG A 38 9.51 5.43 -5.97
CA ARG A 38 9.28 4.72 -4.72
C ARG A 38 8.07 5.30 -4.01
N LEU A 39 7.11 4.46 -3.65
CA LEU A 39 5.85 4.87 -3.04
C LEU A 39 5.68 4.24 -1.65
N TYR A 40 5.25 5.04 -0.68
CA TYR A 40 4.80 4.55 0.62
C TYR A 40 3.26 4.51 0.67
N CYS A 41 2.67 3.37 1.01
CA CYS A 41 1.23 3.23 1.19
C CYS A 41 0.89 2.00 2.04
N GLN A 42 -0.38 1.84 2.41
CA GLN A 42 -0.87 0.64 3.10
C GLN A 42 -1.02 -0.53 2.13
N LEU A 43 -0.70 -1.75 2.60
CA LEU A 43 -1.10 -2.99 1.94
C LEU A 43 -2.56 -3.33 2.26
N THR A 44 -3.15 -4.13 1.40
CA THR A 44 -4.51 -4.60 1.51
C THR A 44 -4.66 -5.93 0.78
N ASP A 45 -5.73 -6.67 1.05
CA ASP A 45 -5.98 -8.00 0.47
C ASP A 45 -4.83 -9.00 0.72
N CYS A 46 -4.15 -8.91 1.88
CA CYS A 46 -3.10 -9.84 2.29
C CYS A 46 -3.10 -10.04 3.81
N GLU A 47 -2.78 -11.25 4.24
CA GLU A 47 -2.49 -11.55 5.65
C GLU A 47 -1.11 -10.96 6.02
N PRO A 48 -0.98 -10.23 7.13
CA PRO A 48 0.28 -9.60 7.55
C PRO A 48 1.46 -10.57 7.69
N GLU A 49 1.21 -11.84 8.00
CA GLU A 49 2.23 -12.90 8.14
C GLU A 49 2.75 -13.41 6.80
N ARG A 50 2.06 -13.08 5.69
CA ARG A 50 2.43 -13.49 4.33
C ARG A 50 3.13 -12.37 3.54
N VAL A 51 3.40 -11.24 4.19
CA VAL A 51 4.10 -10.11 3.58
C VAL A 51 5.59 -10.39 3.56
N GLU A 52 6.19 -10.38 2.37
CA GLU A 52 7.60 -10.72 2.15
C GLU A 52 8.26 -9.69 1.24
N ILE A 53 9.52 -9.35 1.53
CA ILE A 53 10.34 -8.49 0.67
C ILE A 53 10.37 -9.06 -0.75
N ASP A 54 10.44 -8.18 -1.74
CA ASP A 54 10.40 -8.49 -3.18
C ASP A 54 9.08 -9.06 -3.71
N MET A 55 8.04 -9.25 -2.87
CA MET A 55 6.75 -9.73 -3.35
C MET A 55 6.17 -8.77 -4.41
N PRO A 56 5.55 -9.30 -5.49
CA PRO A 56 4.96 -8.47 -6.52
C PRO A 56 3.69 -7.80 -6.01
N LEU A 57 3.60 -6.49 -6.22
CA LEU A 57 2.48 -5.66 -5.78
C LEU A 57 1.87 -4.88 -6.96
N GLN A 58 0.60 -4.52 -6.82
CA GLN A 58 -0.05 -3.56 -7.69
C GLN A 58 -0.85 -2.52 -6.91
N LEU A 59 -0.84 -1.28 -7.39
CA LEU A 59 -1.57 -0.17 -6.81
C LEU A 59 -3.08 -0.34 -7.07
N THR A 60 -3.87 -0.14 -6.03
CA THR A 60 -5.33 -0.13 -6.07
C THR A 60 -5.84 1.18 -5.50
N PHE A 61 -6.82 1.79 -6.17
CA PHE A 61 -7.44 3.02 -5.69
C PHE A 61 -8.47 2.68 -4.63
N ARG A 62 -8.33 3.21 -3.41
CA ARG A 62 -9.20 2.90 -2.27
C ARG A 62 -9.49 4.14 -1.43
N ARG A 63 -10.62 4.11 -0.73
CA ARG A 63 -10.93 5.09 0.30
C ARG A 63 -9.91 4.95 1.43
N ILE A 64 -9.29 6.06 1.83
CA ILE A 64 -8.27 6.08 2.89
C ILE A 64 -8.80 6.64 4.21
N HIS A 65 -9.63 7.69 4.16
CA HIS A 65 -10.31 8.25 5.33
C HIS A 65 -11.47 9.14 4.90
N GLU A 66 -12.34 9.46 5.84
CA GLU A 66 -13.36 10.50 5.73
C GLU A 66 -12.90 11.73 6.54
N GLY A 67 -13.03 12.92 5.99
CA GLY A 67 -12.56 14.14 6.64
C GLY A 67 -13.10 15.40 5.97
N GLY A 68 -13.52 16.38 6.78
CA GLY A 68 -14.10 17.63 6.28
C GLY A 68 -15.41 17.46 5.48
N GLY A 69 -16.14 16.36 5.69
CA GLY A 69 -17.33 16.01 4.90
C GLY A 69 -17.03 15.33 3.55
N PHE A 70 -15.77 14.98 3.28
CA PHE A 70 -15.35 14.33 2.04
C PHE A 70 -14.89 12.89 2.25
N ASN A 71 -15.21 12.04 1.28
CA ASN A 71 -14.58 10.74 1.11
C ASN A 71 -13.26 10.92 0.38
N ASN A 72 -12.14 10.66 1.05
CA ASN A 72 -10.83 10.82 0.43
C ASN A 72 -10.32 9.46 -0.05
N TYR A 73 -9.87 9.45 -1.29
CA TYR A 73 -9.36 8.25 -1.95
C TYR A 73 -7.90 8.46 -2.33
N PHE A 74 -7.13 7.39 -2.20
CA PHE A 74 -5.73 7.39 -2.60
C PHE A 74 -5.29 5.98 -2.99
N TRP A 75 -4.03 5.85 -3.38
CA TRP A 75 -3.41 4.56 -3.67
C TRP A 75 -3.13 3.79 -2.38
N LYS A 76 -3.55 2.51 -2.38
CA LYS A 76 -3.01 1.43 -1.54
C LYS A 76 -2.36 0.41 -2.47
N ALA A 77 -1.77 -0.65 -1.94
CA ALA A 77 -1.25 -1.75 -2.75
C ALA A 77 -1.79 -3.11 -2.29
N ARG A 78 -1.92 -4.04 -3.22
CA ARG A 78 -2.26 -5.45 -2.95
C ARG A 78 -1.24 -6.37 -3.62
N PRO A 79 -1.09 -7.63 -3.15
CA PRO A 79 -0.41 -8.66 -3.93
C PRO A 79 -0.93 -8.69 -5.37
N ALA A 80 -0.01 -8.74 -6.34
CA ALA A 80 -0.29 -8.64 -7.78
C ALA A 80 -1.29 -9.71 -8.28
#